data_AF-A0YTJ6-F1
#
_entry.id   AF-A0YTJ6-F1
#
_cell.length_a   1.000
_cell.length_b   1.000
_cell.length_c   1.000
_cell.angle_alpha   90.00
_cell.angle_beta   90.00
_cell.angle_gamma   90.00
#
_symmetry.space_group_name_H-M   'P 1'
#
loop_
_entity.id
_entity.type
_entity.pdbx_description
1 polymer ?
#
loop_
_entity_poly.entity_id
_entity_poly.type
_entity_poly.pdbx_seq_one_letter_code
_entity_poly.pdbx_strand_id
1 'polypeptide(L)'
;MIAPVAQAYDNPELLPKIQTPIIDLAEILSDTQEQLIASEIQQFESETGWKLRVLTQFDRTPGRAVKGYWGLDDKSVLLVADQRGGNILNFNVGRDLYALLSRTFWVELQTRYGNQYFVRDNGEDQSIIQSLDAVKSCLIQGGCRVVPGLPREQWILTLITSALGGVICGIAAIPRKPGQIVAWQWALIFSPLWGILFIAFGIGPVVSRTSDWVPLVRNIAAFLIGVLAAYLTPAFNQASTSES
;
A
#
# COMPACT_ATOMS: atom_id res chain seq x y z
N MET A 1 -23.40 9.94 39.09
CA MET A 1 -22.09 9.28 38.89
C MET A 1 -21.29 10.16 37.95
N ILE A 2 -20.21 10.75 38.42
CA ILE A 2 -19.25 11.47 37.58
C ILE A 2 -18.35 10.37 37.01
N ALA A 3 -18.33 10.19 35.69
CA ALA A 3 -17.41 9.26 35.06
C ALA A 3 -15.98 9.60 35.50
N PRO A 4 -15.12 8.62 35.85
CA PRO A 4 -13.73 8.91 36.17
C PRO A 4 -13.12 9.65 34.99
N VAL A 5 -12.43 10.76 35.27
CA VAL A 5 -11.57 11.42 34.27
C VAL A 5 -10.62 10.34 33.79
N ALA A 6 -10.68 9.98 32.50
CA ALA A 6 -9.74 9.05 31.91
C ALA A 6 -8.33 9.60 32.15
N GLN A 7 -7.64 9.08 33.17
CA GLN A 7 -6.26 9.48 33.45
C GLN A 7 -5.43 8.98 32.27
N ALA A 8 -5.02 9.91 31.41
CA ALA A 8 -4.03 9.60 30.39
C ALA A 8 -2.78 9.07 31.12
N TYR A 9 -2.42 7.83 30.84
CA TYR A 9 -1.24 7.19 31.44
C TYR A 9 0.00 8.06 31.22
N ASP A 10 0.81 8.21 32.26
CA ASP A 10 2.04 9.01 32.27
C ASP A 10 3.02 8.32 33.23
N ASN A 11 3.80 7.38 32.70
CA ASN A 11 4.66 6.51 33.50
C ASN A 11 6.11 6.58 32.99
N PRO A 12 6.87 7.59 33.43
CA PRO A 12 8.25 7.79 32.99
C PRO A 12 9.22 6.70 33.48
N GLU A 13 8.84 5.91 34.48
CA GLU A 13 9.69 4.84 35.03
C GLU A 13 9.90 3.68 34.04
N LEU A 14 9.01 3.56 33.04
CA LEU A 14 9.12 2.58 31.95
C LEU A 14 10.10 3.02 30.85
N LEU A 15 10.64 4.24 30.93
CA LEU A 15 11.54 4.77 29.94
C LEU A 15 12.98 4.32 30.22
N PRO A 16 13.71 3.80 29.22
CA PRO A 16 15.13 3.48 29.36
C PRO A 16 15.96 4.72 29.73
N LYS A 17 17.11 4.50 30.38
CA LYS A 17 18.06 5.60 30.69
C LYS A 17 18.81 6.09 29.46
N ILE A 18 19.14 5.15 28.57
CA ILE A 18 19.82 5.44 27.31
C ILE A 18 18.76 5.57 26.23
N GLN A 19 18.79 6.69 25.52
CA GLN A 19 17.80 6.98 24.50
C GLN A 19 18.08 6.21 23.21
N THR A 20 17.16 5.31 22.88
CA THR A 20 17.05 4.60 21.60
C THR A 20 15.81 5.10 20.86
N PRO A 21 15.74 4.96 19.52
CA PRO A 21 14.54 5.32 18.76
C PRO A 21 13.38 4.32 18.96
N ILE A 22 13.64 3.18 19.60
CA ILE A 22 12.69 2.10 19.83
C ILE A 22 12.62 1.83 21.33
N ILE A 23 11.41 1.68 21.87
CA ILE A 23 11.16 1.10 23.18
C ILE A 23 10.24 -0.11 22.95
N ASP A 24 10.78 -1.32 23.14
CA ASP A 24 10.04 -2.57 22.95
C ASP A 24 9.59 -3.17 24.30
N LEU A 25 8.46 -2.69 24.87
CA LEU A 25 7.94 -3.22 26.14
C LEU A 25 7.15 -4.53 25.99
N ALA A 26 6.73 -4.85 24.77
CA ALA A 26 5.93 -6.04 24.46
C ALA A 26 6.76 -7.20 23.90
N GLU A 27 8.09 -7.01 23.76
CA GLU A 27 9.01 -8.01 23.20
C GLU A 27 8.56 -8.51 21.80
N ILE A 28 8.08 -7.58 20.97
CA ILE A 28 7.60 -7.91 19.60
C ILE A 28 8.78 -8.13 18.65
N LEU A 29 9.87 -7.37 18.82
CA LEU A 29 11.02 -7.42 17.93
C LEU A 29 12.10 -8.31 18.55
N SER A 30 12.79 -9.09 17.70
CA SER A 30 14.04 -9.71 18.13
C SER A 30 15.15 -8.67 18.32
N ASP A 31 16.13 -8.97 19.16
CA ASP A 31 17.30 -8.09 19.38
C ASP A 31 17.98 -7.63 18.08
N THR A 32 18.04 -8.53 17.09
CA THR A 32 18.63 -8.21 15.78
C THR A 32 17.74 -7.25 14.99
N GLN A 33 16.43 -7.46 14.98
CA GLN A 33 15.49 -6.55 14.33
C GLN A 33 15.51 -5.17 15.01
N GLU A 34 15.49 -5.12 16.34
CA GLU A 34 15.54 -3.86 17.09
C GLU A 34 16.81 -3.07 16.74
N GLN A 35 17.98 -3.71 16.76
CA GLN A 35 19.24 -3.05 16.42
C GLN A 35 19.28 -2.53 14.97
N LEU A 36 18.83 -3.34 14.01
CA LEU A 36 18.77 -2.96 12.60
C LEU A 36 17.83 -1.78 12.38
N ILE A 37 16.58 -1.89 12.86
CA ILE A 37 15.57 -0.83 12.71
C ILE A 37 16.02 0.44 13.43
N ALA A 38 16.63 0.33 14.61
CA ALA A 38 17.13 1.48 15.35
C ALA A 38 18.22 2.22 14.57
N SER A 39 19.18 1.48 13.98
CA SER A 39 20.22 2.05 13.13
C SER A 39 19.63 2.73 11.89
N GLU A 40 18.68 2.07 11.22
CA GLU A 40 18.02 2.63 10.04
C GLU A 40 17.24 3.91 10.35
N ILE A 41 16.51 3.94 11.48
CA ILE A 41 15.78 5.13 11.92
C ILE A 41 16.74 6.28 12.20
N GLN A 42 17.86 6.02 12.88
CA GLN A 42 18.86 7.05 13.18
C GLN A 42 19.49 7.60 11.91
N GLN A 43 19.84 6.72 10.97
CA GLN A 43 20.38 7.13 9.66
C GLN A 43 19.34 7.97 8.90
N PHE A 44 18.10 7.49 8.80
CA PHE A 44 17.00 8.19 8.15
C PHE A 44 16.76 9.59 8.75
N GLU A 45 16.77 9.72 10.09
CA GLU A 45 16.65 11.01 10.77
C GLU A 45 17.82 11.94 10.44
N SER A 46 19.04 11.41 10.37
CA SER A 46 20.22 12.19 10.01
C SER A 46 20.21 12.71 8.56
N GLU A 47 19.67 11.92 7.64
CA GLU A 47 19.63 12.23 6.21
C GLU A 47 18.46 13.17 5.84
N THR A 48 17.31 12.99 6.51
CA THR A 48 16.06 13.65 6.11
C THR A 48 15.58 14.71 7.10
N GLY A 49 16.03 14.65 8.36
CA GLY A 49 15.51 15.47 9.45
C GLY A 49 14.12 15.06 9.96
N TRP A 50 13.53 13.95 9.47
CA TRP A 50 12.28 13.39 9.99
C TRP A 50 12.57 12.42 11.14
N LYS A 51 11.81 12.54 12.23
CA LYS A 51 12.02 11.74 13.44
C LYS A 51 11.02 10.60 13.50
N LEU A 52 11.47 9.35 13.38
CA LEU A 52 10.61 8.17 13.58
C LEU A 52 10.90 7.53 14.93
N ARG A 53 9.87 7.17 15.69
CA ARG A 53 10.00 6.47 16.97
C ARG A 53 9.01 5.31 17.04
N VAL A 54 9.42 4.23 17.71
CA VAL A 54 8.61 3.02 17.86
C VAL A 54 8.42 2.75 19.34
N LEU A 55 7.18 2.58 19.76
CA LEU A 55 6.82 2.10 21.09
C LEU A 55 5.98 0.83 20.93
N THR A 56 6.46 -0.29 21.43
CA THR A 56 5.61 -1.47 21.61
C THR A 56 5.11 -1.49 23.06
N GLN A 57 3.89 -1.96 23.25
CA GLN A 57 3.27 -2.03 24.56
C GLN A 57 2.22 -3.13 24.64
N PHE A 58 2.06 -3.67 25.84
CA PHE A 58 0.99 -4.61 26.17
C PHE A 58 0.32 -4.15 27.46
N ASP A 59 0.67 -4.71 28.62
CA ASP A 59 0.03 -4.36 29.89
C ASP A 59 0.45 -3.00 30.44
N ARG A 60 1.64 -2.53 30.05
CA ARG A 60 2.25 -1.30 30.56
C ARG A 60 2.47 -0.30 29.43
N THR A 61 2.21 0.97 29.69
CA THR A 61 2.45 2.06 28.74
C THR A 61 3.11 3.25 29.45
N PRO A 62 4.19 3.84 28.88
CA PRO A 62 4.73 5.10 29.36
C PRO A 62 3.78 6.28 29.10
N GLY A 63 2.84 6.11 28.16
CA GLY A 63 1.83 7.11 27.81
C GLY A 63 2.45 8.44 27.39
N ARG A 64 2.06 9.55 28.02
CA ARG A 64 2.51 10.90 27.60
C ARG A 64 4.00 11.16 27.83
N ALA A 65 4.65 10.39 28.69
CA ALA A 65 6.07 10.54 29.00
C ALA A 65 6.98 10.45 27.76
N VAL A 66 6.59 9.65 26.76
CA VAL A 66 7.37 9.46 25.52
C VAL A 66 7.56 10.75 24.72
N LYS A 67 6.61 11.70 24.82
CA LYS A 67 6.69 12.97 24.08
C LYS A 67 7.88 13.80 24.53
N GLY A 68 8.03 13.97 25.84
CA GLY A 68 9.15 14.70 26.44
C GLY A 68 10.46 13.93 26.28
N TYR A 69 10.41 12.62 26.52
CA TYR A 69 11.58 11.75 26.41
C TYR A 69 12.26 11.82 25.05
N TRP A 70 11.51 11.69 23.95
CA TRP A 70 12.05 11.76 22.58
C TRP A 70 12.07 13.16 21.96
N GLY A 71 11.57 14.17 22.67
CA GLY A 71 11.38 15.51 22.13
C GLY A 71 10.54 15.48 20.85
N LEU A 72 9.40 14.79 20.88
CA LEU A 72 8.54 14.65 19.71
C LEU A 72 7.92 16.01 19.35
N ASP A 73 8.02 16.37 18.08
CA ASP A 73 7.67 17.67 17.51
C ASP A 73 6.82 17.53 16.23
N ASP A 74 6.67 18.63 15.47
CA ASP A 74 5.88 18.65 14.23
C ASP A 74 6.48 17.81 13.09
N LYS A 75 7.74 17.38 13.20
CA LYS A 75 8.44 16.50 12.24
C LYS A 75 8.60 15.07 12.75
N SER A 76 7.86 14.72 13.80
CA SER A 76 7.96 13.42 14.46
C SER A 76 6.79 12.49 14.13
N VAL A 77 7.09 11.21 13.93
CA VAL A 77 6.10 10.12 13.89
C VAL A 77 6.43 9.17 15.02
N LEU A 78 5.44 8.93 15.89
CA LEU A 78 5.49 7.85 16.87
C LEU A 78 4.53 6.75 16.42
N LEU A 79 5.10 5.61 16.02
CA LEU A 79 4.38 4.35 15.82
C LEU A 79 4.23 3.67 17.18
N VAL A 80 2.99 3.40 17.56
CA VAL A 80 2.66 2.61 18.76
C VAL A 80 2.10 1.26 18.32
N ALA A 81 2.73 0.17 18.74
CA ALA A 81 2.24 -1.18 18.57
C ALA A 81 1.63 -1.68 19.90
N ASP A 82 0.31 -1.82 19.96
CA ASP A 82 -0.44 -2.28 21.15
C ASP A 82 -1.21 -3.56 20.83
N GLN A 83 -0.75 -4.70 21.34
CA GLN A 83 -1.32 -6.02 21.02
C GLN A 83 -2.75 -6.21 21.55
N ARG A 84 -3.25 -5.32 22.43
CA ARG A 84 -4.61 -5.41 22.98
C ARG A 84 -5.68 -4.92 22.01
N GLY A 85 -5.28 -4.16 21.00
CA GLY A 85 -6.19 -3.58 20.02
C GLY A 85 -6.63 -4.60 18.97
N GLY A 86 -7.87 -4.46 18.46
CA GLY A 86 -8.26 -5.14 17.21
C GLY A 86 -7.44 -4.67 16.01
N ASN A 87 -6.88 -3.46 16.08
CA ASN A 87 -5.77 -3.03 15.24
C ASN A 87 -4.58 -2.71 16.16
N ILE A 88 -3.44 -3.34 15.91
CA ILE A 88 -2.29 -3.21 16.82
C ILE A 88 -1.50 -1.94 16.57
N LEU A 89 -1.62 -1.28 15.41
CA LEU A 89 -0.83 -0.09 15.09
C LEU A 89 -1.60 1.18 15.43
N ASN A 90 -0.90 2.20 15.90
CA ASN A 90 -1.39 3.56 16.03
C ASN A 90 -0.27 4.55 15.70
N PHE A 91 -0.62 5.71 15.16
CA PHE A 91 0.36 6.70 14.72
C PHE A 91 0.05 8.07 15.34
N ASN A 92 0.97 8.57 16.15
CA ASN A 92 0.98 9.97 16.56
C ASN A 92 1.88 10.75 15.60
N VAL A 93 1.29 11.64 14.82
CA VAL A 93 1.93 12.27 13.67
C VAL A 93 2.04 13.78 13.88
N GLY A 94 3.24 14.32 13.74
CA GLY A 94 3.51 15.76 13.76
C GLY A 94 2.86 16.50 12.59
N ARG A 95 2.61 17.81 12.75
CA ARG A 95 1.78 18.56 11.80
C ARG A 95 2.41 18.69 10.41
N ASP A 96 3.73 18.80 10.32
CA ASP A 96 4.42 19.03 9.04
C ASP A 96 4.31 17.82 8.10
N LEU A 97 4.16 16.61 8.67
CA LEU A 97 4.01 15.39 7.90
C LEU A 97 2.71 15.35 7.07
N TYR A 98 1.66 16.07 7.48
CA TYR A 98 0.39 16.05 6.75
C TYR A 98 0.45 16.75 5.39
N ALA A 99 1.49 17.56 5.14
CA ALA A 99 1.77 18.11 3.81
C ALA A 99 2.29 17.06 2.83
N LEU A 100 2.91 15.98 3.34
CA LEU A 100 3.54 14.92 2.55
C LEU A 100 2.73 13.62 2.54
N LEU A 101 2.09 13.31 3.66
CA LEU A 101 1.33 12.08 3.91
C LEU A 101 -0.04 12.44 4.48
N SER A 102 -1.08 12.26 3.65
CA SER A 102 -2.44 12.66 4.00
C SER A 102 -3.00 11.92 5.22
N ARG A 103 -4.05 12.44 5.84
CA ARG A 103 -4.76 11.70 6.92
C ARG A 103 -5.23 10.32 6.47
N THR A 104 -5.70 10.21 5.22
CA THR A 104 -6.13 8.94 4.64
C THR A 104 -4.98 7.94 4.51
N PHE A 105 -3.76 8.40 4.21
CA PHE A 105 -2.56 7.54 4.18
C PHE A 105 -2.35 6.86 5.53
N TRP A 106 -2.42 7.60 6.64
CA TRP A 106 -2.21 7.03 7.98
C TRP A 106 -3.29 6.04 8.40
N VAL A 107 -4.55 6.32 8.05
CA VAL A 107 -5.66 5.38 8.27
C VAL A 107 -5.47 4.11 7.44
N GLU A 108 -5.12 4.24 6.16
CA GLU A 108 -4.83 3.11 5.28
C GLU A 108 -3.66 2.29 5.84
N LEU A 109 -2.57 2.94 6.25
CA LEU A 109 -1.37 2.30 6.80
C LEU A 109 -1.70 1.46 8.03
N GLN A 110 -2.43 2.07 8.99
CA GLN A 110 -2.92 1.40 10.18
C GLN A 110 -3.78 0.19 9.82
N THR A 111 -4.79 0.38 8.96
CA THR A 111 -5.70 -0.73 8.59
C THR A 111 -5.03 -1.82 7.77
N ARG A 112 -4.01 -1.50 6.98
CA ARG A 112 -3.32 -2.46 6.10
C ARG A 112 -2.40 -3.37 6.90
N TYR A 113 -1.57 -2.78 7.78
CA TYR A 113 -0.53 -3.51 8.48
C TYR A 113 -0.90 -3.88 9.92
N GLY A 114 -1.82 -3.16 10.55
CA GLY A 114 -2.17 -3.42 11.96
C GLY A 114 -3.40 -4.30 12.18
N ASN A 115 -4.12 -4.69 11.13
CA ASN A 115 -5.33 -5.50 11.29
C ASN A 115 -5.00 -6.97 11.66
N GLN A 116 -5.95 -7.65 12.31
CA GLN A 116 -5.78 -9.03 12.77
C GLN A 116 -5.44 -10.03 11.66
N TYR A 117 -5.95 -9.85 10.44
CA TYR A 117 -5.64 -10.77 9.33
C TYR A 117 -4.18 -10.65 8.92
N PHE A 118 -3.69 -9.42 8.76
CA PHE A 118 -2.28 -9.18 8.44
C PHE A 118 -1.36 -9.70 9.53
N VAL A 119 -1.64 -9.36 10.79
CA VAL A 119 -0.85 -9.78 11.96
C VAL A 119 -0.81 -11.31 12.07
N ARG A 120 -1.95 -11.98 11.90
CA ARG A 120 -2.02 -13.44 11.94
C ARG A 120 -1.18 -14.09 10.84
N ASP A 121 -1.17 -13.52 9.64
CA ASP A 121 -0.54 -14.12 8.47
C ASP A 121 0.96 -13.78 8.36
N ASN A 122 1.41 -12.65 8.92
CA ASN A 122 2.78 -12.13 8.75
C ASN A 122 3.56 -11.95 10.06
N GLY A 123 2.90 -11.83 11.21
CA GLY A 123 3.51 -11.49 12.48
C GLY A 123 3.35 -10.02 12.89
N GLU A 124 3.46 -9.77 14.19
CA GLU A 124 3.39 -8.44 14.79
C GLU A 124 4.63 -7.60 14.46
N ASP A 125 5.80 -8.23 14.41
CA ASP A 125 7.06 -7.63 13.97
C ASP A 125 6.94 -7.07 12.55
N GLN A 126 6.38 -7.84 11.62
CA GLN A 126 6.17 -7.42 10.24
C GLN A 126 5.18 -6.27 10.10
N SER A 127 4.24 -6.16 11.04
CA SER A 127 3.30 -5.04 11.09
C SER A 127 4.03 -3.73 11.37
N ILE A 128 5.05 -3.77 12.26
CA ILE A 128 5.91 -2.62 12.56
C ILE A 128 6.87 -2.34 11.39
N ILE A 129 7.59 -3.36 10.92
CA ILE A 129 8.64 -3.21 9.90
C ILE A 129 8.06 -2.67 8.59
N GLN A 130 7.04 -3.31 8.04
CA GLN A 130 6.48 -2.90 6.75
C GLN A 130 5.80 -1.53 6.80
N SER A 131 5.20 -1.17 7.95
CA SER A 131 4.61 0.16 8.10
C SER A 131 5.66 1.25 8.20
N LEU A 132 6.78 1.01 8.91
CA LEU A 132 7.93 1.93 8.94
C LEU A 132 8.56 2.08 7.55
N ASP A 133 8.75 0.99 6.82
CA ASP A 133 9.32 1.02 5.47
C ASP A 133 8.46 1.82 4.49
N ALA A 134 7.13 1.67 4.57
CA ALA A 134 6.20 2.48 3.78
C ALA A 134 6.33 3.98 4.12
N VAL A 135 6.41 4.34 5.40
CA VAL A 135 6.58 5.73 5.83
C VAL A 135 7.93 6.30 5.38
N LYS A 136 9.04 5.61 5.66
CA LYS A 136 10.41 6.01 5.24
C LYS A 136 10.47 6.24 3.74
N SER A 137 10.02 5.26 2.96
CA SER A 137 10.07 5.30 1.49
C SER A 137 9.29 6.50 0.95
N CYS A 138 8.09 6.75 1.48
CA CYS A 138 7.28 7.87 1.06
C CYS A 138 7.89 9.22 1.43
N LEU A 139 8.52 9.34 2.60
CA LEU A 139 9.18 10.59 3.01
C LEU A 139 10.43 10.87 2.16
N ILE A 140 11.20 9.84 1.79
CA ILE A 140 12.35 9.97 0.87
C ILE A 140 11.89 10.47 -0.51
N GLN A 141 10.71 10.04 -0.98
CA GLN A 141 10.16 10.43 -2.28
C GLN A 141 9.48 11.81 -2.28
N GLY A 142 9.48 12.54 -1.14
CA GLY A 142 8.80 13.82 -1.02
C GLY A 142 7.28 13.71 -0.83
N GLY A 143 6.80 12.56 -0.37
CA GLY A 143 5.41 12.31 0.00
C GLY A 143 4.71 11.25 -0.86
N CYS A 144 3.63 10.71 -0.32
CA CYS A 144 2.77 9.71 -0.97
C CYS A 144 1.31 10.09 -0.81
N ARG A 145 0.53 9.88 -1.89
CA ARG A 145 -0.93 10.03 -1.83
C ARG A 145 -1.61 8.82 -1.19
N VAL A 146 -1.06 7.63 -1.39
CA VAL A 146 -1.60 6.33 -0.95
C VAL A 146 -0.48 5.46 -0.43
N VAL A 147 -0.80 4.46 0.40
CA VAL A 147 0.21 3.54 0.93
C VAL A 147 0.76 2.67 -0.21
N PRO A 148 2.10 2.67 -0.44
CA PRO A 148 2.73 1.85 -1.47
C PRO A 148 2.44 0.36 -1.27
N GLY A 149 2.43 -0.38 -2.38
CA GLY A 149 2.06 -1.78 -2.40
C GLY A 149 0.65 -1.99 -2.95
N LEU A 150 0.50 -3.09 -3.69
CA LEU A 150 -0.72 -3.46 -4.38
C LEU A 150 -1.25 -4.77 -3.77
N PRO A 151 -2.36 -4.72 -2.99
CA PRO A 151 -2.99 -5.93 -2.47
C PRO A 151 -3.35 -6.91 -3.59
N ARG A 152 -3.31 -8.21 -3.28
CA ARG A 152 -3.51 -9.28 -4.28
C ARG A 152 -4.87 -9.14 -4.98
N GLU A 153 -5.91 -8.83 -4.22
CA GLU A 153 -7.29 -8.69 -4.68
C GLU A 153 -7.41 -7.50 -5.63
N GLN A 154 -6.75 -6.39 -5.29
CA GLN A 154 -6.72 -5.21 -6.14
C GLN A 154 -5.95 -5.50 -7.44
N TRP A 155 -4.81 -6.19 -7.35
CA TRP A 155 -4.05 -6.60 -8.53
C TRP A 155 -4.87 -7.53 -9.44
N ILE A 156 -5.55 -8.54 -8.89
CA ILE A 156 -6.43 -9.44 -9.64
C ILE A 156 -7.51 -8.64 -10.37
N LEU A 157 -8.13 -7.67 -9.69
CA LEU A 157 -9.12 -6.80 -10.33
C LEU A 157 -8.51 -6.05 -11.52
N THR A 158 -7.33 -5.44 -11.34
CA THR A 158 -6.65 -4.72 -12.44
C THR A 158 -6.30 -5.63 -13.62
N LEU A 159 -5.96 -6.89 -13.36
CA LEU A 159 -5.65 -7.88 -14.38
C LEU A 159 -6.90 -8.27 -15.17
N ILE A 160 -8.00 -8.54 -14.47
CA ILE A 160 -9.30 -8.90 -15.07
C ILE A 160 -9.83 -7.74 -15.92
N THR A 161 -9.82 -6.51 -15.40
CA THR A 161 -10.29 -5.33 -16.16
C THR A 161 -9.43 -5.08 -17.39
N SER A 162 -8.12 -5.31 -17.31
CA SER A 162 -7.22 -5.23 -18.46
C SER A 162 -7.58 -6.28 -19.54
N ALA A 163 -7.82 -7.53 -19.14
CA ALA A 163 -8.24 -8.58 -20.06
C ALA A 163 -9.59 -8.27 -20.73
N LEU A 164 -10.58 -7.81 -19.96
CA LEU A 164 -11.90 -7.43 -20.47
C LEU A 164 -11.80 -6.23 -21.44
N GLY A 165 -11.01 -5.22 -21.11
CA GLY A 165 -10.71 -4.12 -22.02
C GLY A 165 -10.10 -4.63 -23.32
N GLY A 166 -9.17 -5.58 -23.24
CA GLY A 166 -8.56 -6.22 -24.40
C GLY A 166 -9.59 -6.91 -25.29
N VAL A 167 -10.45 -7.75 -24.72
CA VAL A 167 -11.53 -8.44 -25.44
C VAL A 167 -12.44 -7.45 -26.17
N ILE A 168 -12.90 -6.41 -25.49
CA ILE A 168 -13.79 -5.40 -26.09
C ILE A 168 -13.10 -4.66 -27.25
N CYS A 169 -11.83 -4.29 -27.06
CA CYS A 169 -11.03 -3.67 -28.12
C CYS A 169 -10.87 -4.62 -29.32
N GLY A 170 -10.57 -5.89 -29.07
CA GLY A 170 -10.44 -6.92 -30.10
C GLY A 170 -11.72 -7.13 -30.91
N ILE A 171 -12.89 -7.25 -30.26
CA ILE A 171 -14.19 -7.34 -30.95
C ILE A 171 -14.46 -6.08 -31.78
N ALA A 172 -14.19 -4.89 -31.22
CA ALA A 172 -14.40 -3.64 -31.93
C ALA A 172 -13.48 -3.50 -33.17
N ALA A 173 -12.33 -4.15 -33.15
CA ALA A 173 -11.32 -4.13 -34.22
C ALA A 173 -11.59 -5.12 -35.37
N ILE A 174 -12.57 -6.04 -35.25
CA ILE A 174 -12.90 -7.02 -36.29
C ILE A 174 -13.27 -6.32 -37.61
N PRO A 175 -12.68 -6.72 -38.76
CA PRO A 175 -13.00 -6.15 -40.07
C PRO A 175 -14.47 -6.25 -40.44
N ARG A 176 -15.00 -5.19 -41.05
CA ARG A 176 -16.41 -5.14 -41.48
C ARG A 176 -16.59 -4.95 -42.98
N LYS A 177 -15.50 -4.66 -43.70
CA LYS A 177 -15.49 -4.41 -45.15
C LYS A 177 -14.52 -5.38 -45.83
N PRO A 178 -14.81 -5.82 -47.07
CA PRO A 178 -13.88 -6.64 -47.83
C PRO A 178 -12.56 -5.88 -48.04
N GLY A 179 -11.42 -6.56 -47.81
CA GLY A 179 -10.08 -5.98 -47.90
C GLY A 179 -9.62 -5.16 -46.69
N GLN A 180 -10.46 -4.99 -45.67
CA GLN A 180 -10.07 -4.32 -44.43
C GLN A 180 -9.33 -5.28 -43.49
N ILE A 181 -8.15 -4.89 -43.01
CA ILE A 181 -7.38 -5.69 -42.05
C ILE A 181 -7.81 -5.36 -40.61
N VAL A 182 -8.09 -4.09 -40.27
CA VAL A 182 -8.51 -3.70 -38.90
C VAL A 182 -9.58 -2.61 -38.96
N ALA A 183 -10.62 -2.73 -38.13
CA ALA A 183 -11.66 -1.73 -37.94
C ALA A 183 -11.27 -0.65 -36.91
N TRP A 184 -10.16 0.06 -37.15
CA TRP A 184 -9.59 1.02 -36.19
C TRP A 184 -10.56 2.14 -35.76
N GLN A 185 -11.43 2.61 -36.67
CA GLN A 185 -12.46 3.61 -36.34
C GLN A 185 -13.44 3.10 -35.28
N TRP A 186 -13.85 1.84 -35.38
CA TRP A 186 -14.74 1.22 -34.40
C TRP A 186 -14.02 0.97 -33.08
N ALA A 187 -12.75 0.55 -33.12
CA ALA A 187 -11.93 0.46 -31.91
C ALA A 187 -11.86 1.83 -31.19
N LEU A 188 -11.71 2.94 -31.91
CA LEU A 188 -11.72 4.28 -31.32
C LEU A 188 -13.10 4.71 -30.80
N ILE A 189 -14.18 4.42 -31.53
CA ILE A 189 -15.56 4.72 -31.08
C ILE A 189 -15.87 3.99 -29.76
N PHE A 190 -15.37 2.76 -29.59
CA PHE A 190 -15.53 1.97 -28.37
C PHE A 190 -14.45 2.26 -27.30
N SER A 191 -13.52 3.19 -27.55
CA SER A 191 -12.47 3.56 -26.59
C SER A 191 -12.95 4.06 -25.23
N PRO A 192 -14.12 4.71 -25.09
CA PRO A 192 -14.65 5.00 -23.75
C PRO A 192 -14.89 3.73 -22.92
N LEU A 193 -15.24 2.61 -23.56
CA LEU A 193 -15.55 1.35 -22.89
C LEU A 193 -14.30 0.50 -22.62
N TRP A 194 -13.47 0.22 -23.62
CA TRP A 194 -12.25 -0.56 -23.37
C TRP A 194 -11.16 0.27 -22.69
N GLY A 195 -11.08 1.57 -22.99
CA GLY A 195 -10.06 2.46 -22.47
C GLY A 195 -10.21 2.71 -20.98
N ILE A 196 -11.45 2.87 -20.47
CA ILE A 196 -11.65 3.02 -19.02
C ILE A 196 -11.25 1.74 -18.27
N LEU A 197 -11.57 0.56 -18.82
CA LEU A 197 -11.22 -0.72 -18.21
C LEU A 197 -9.70 -0.95 -18.17
N PHE A 198 -9.02 -0.71 -19.28
CA PHE A 198 -7.58 -0.93 -19.36
C PHE A 198 -6.77 0.20 -18.71
N ILE A 199 -7.00 1.45 -19.11
CA ILE A 199 -6.17 2.58 -18.68
C ILE A 199 -6.51 2.97 -17.23
N ALA A 200 -7.78 3.26 -16.95
CA ALA A 200 -8.17 3.80 -15.65
C ALA A 200 -8.20 2.72 -14.55
N PHE A 201 -8.71 1.52 -14.84
CA PHE A 201 -8.81 0.45 -13.86
C PHE A 201 -7.68 -0.59 -13.95
N GLY A 202 -7.11 -0.83 -15.13
CA GLY A 202 -6.03 -1.78 -15.33
C GLY A 202 -4.64 -1.20 -15.02
N ILE A 203 -4.33 -0.01 -15.53
CA ILE A 203 -3.00 0.61 -15.39
C ILE A 203 -2.94 1.58 -14.21
N GLY A 204 -3.92 2.48 -14.11
CA GLY A 204 -3.95 3.57 -13.12
C GLY A 204 -3.63 3.15 -11.68
N PRO A 205 -4.27 2.10 -11.12
CA PRO A 205 -4.02 1.69 -9.75
C PRO A 205 -2.66 1.02 -9.55
N VAL A 206 -2.07 0.45 -10.60
CA VAL A 206 -0.74 -0.20 -10.54
C VAL A 206 0.35 0.87 -10.48
N VAL A 207 0.38 1.77 -11.46
CA VAL A 207 1.44 2.79 -11.58
C VAL A 207 1.40 3.84 -10.46
N SER A 208 0.25 3.99 -9.80
CA SER A 208 0.11 4.90 -8.66
C SER A 208 0.47 4.26 -7.31
N ARG A 209 0.62 2.93 -7.24
CA ARG A 209 0.83 2.20 -5.98
C ARG A 209 2.12 1.39 -5.92
N THR A 210 2.74 1.08 -7.04
CA THR A 210 4.00 0.32 -7.06
C THR A 210 4.93 0.77 -8.18
N SER A 211 6.23 0.74 -7.91
CA SER A 211 7.30 0.90 -8.89
C SER A 211 7.72 -0.43 -9.52
N ASP A 212 7.14 -1.55 -9.08
CA ASP A 212 7.36 -2.87 -9.68
C ASP A 212 6.73 -2.93 -11.08
N TRP A 213 7.53 -3.31 -12.06
CA TRP A 213 7.13 -3.41 -13.46
C TRP A 213 6.37 -4.71 -13.76
N VAL A 214 6.50 -5.75 -12.93
CA VAL A 214 5.88 -7.05 -13.20
C VAL A 214 4.35 -6.98 -13.29
N PRO A 215 3.63 -6.35 -12.34
CA PRO A 215 2.18 -6.19 -12.43
C PRO A 215 1.75 -5.41 -13.69
N LEU A 216 2.49 -4.37 -14.04
CA LEU A 216 2.22 -3.53 -15.22
C LEU A 216 2.34 -4.35 -16.51
N VAL A 217 3.43 -5.11 -16.67
CA VAL A 217 3.64 -5.98 -17.83
C VAL A 217 2.55 -7.04 -17.92
N ARG A 218 2.15 -7.66 -16.79
CA ARG A 218 1.06 -8.65 -16.78
C ARG A 218 -0.27 -8.05 -17.23
N ASN A 219 -0.59 -6.83 -16.82
CA ASN A 219 -1.82 -6.15 -17.23
C ASN A 219 -1.81 -5.80 -18.72
N ILE A 220 -0.68 -5.30 -19.24
CA ILE A 220 -0.49 -5.03 -20.68
C ILE A 220 -0.60 -6.34 -21.48
N ALA A 221 0.04 -7.42 -21.04
CA ALA A 221 -0.02 -8.72 -21.70
C ALA A 221 -1.46 -9.27 -21.71
N ALA A 222 -2.18 -9.19 -20.59
CA ALA A 222 -3.57 -9.62 -20.50
C ALA A 222 -4.48 -8.85 -21.47
N PHE A 223 -4.28 -7.53 -21.62
CA PHE A 223 -4.98 -6.73 -22.61
C PHE A 223 -4.66 -7.20 -24.05
N LEU A 224 -3.39 -7.37 -24.40
CA LEU A 224 -2.99 -7.79 -25.75
C LEU A 224 -3.48 -9.21 -26.09
N ILE A 225 -3.43 -10.14 -25.13
CA ILE A 225 -3.99 -11.49 -25.28
C ILE A 225 -5.51 -11.41 -25.50
N GLY A 226 -6.21 -10.57 -24.73
CA GLY A 226 -7.64 -10.34 -24.90
C GLY A 226 -7.98 -9.79 -26.29
N VAL A 227 -7.22 -8.80 -26.78
CA VAL A 227 -7.37 -8.25 -28.13
C VAL A 227 -7.20 -9.35 -29.18
N LEU A 228 -6.12 -10.12 -29.09
CA LEU A 228 -5.79 -11.15 -30.06
C LEU A 228 -6.84 -12.27 -30.09
N ALA A 229 -7.23 -12.79 -28.93
CA ALA A 229 -8.21 -13.87 -28.81
C ALA A 229 -9.58 -13.46 -29.38
N ALA A 230 -10.04 -12.26 -29.05
CA ALA A 230 -11.30 -11.74 -29.56
C ALA A 230 -11.25 -11.44 -31.06
N TYR A 231 -10.17 -10.81 -31.53
CA TYR A 231 -9.99 -10.45 -32.94
C TYR A 231 -9.93 -11.68 -33.85
N LEU A 232 -9.30 -12.77 -33.40
CA LEU A 232 -9.17 -14.02 -34.18
C LEU A 232 -10.41 -14.93 -34.14
N THR A 233 -11.40 -14.64 -33.28
CA THR A 233 -12.60 -15.49 -33.12
C THR A 233 -13.32 -15.82 -34.44
N PRO A 234 -13.51 -14.86 -35.39
CA PRO A 234 -14.17 -15.17 -36.66
C PRO A 234 -13.41 -16.16 -37.54
N ALA A 235 -12.06 -16.16 -37.50
CA ALA A 235 -11.23 -17.06 -38.31
C ALA A 235 -11.38 -18.52 -37.85
N PHE A 236 -11.49 -18.75 -36.54
CA PHE A 236 -11.72 -20.07 -35.98
C PHE A 236 -13.12 -20.61 -36.30
N ASN A 237 -14.14 -19.74 -36.33
CA ASN A 237 -15.51 -20.16 -36.65
C ASN A 237 -15.72 -20.47 -38.14
N GLN A 238 -14.94 -19.87 -39.05
CA GLN A 238 -15.01 -20.18 -40.48
C GLN A 238 -14.32 -21.50 -40.83
N ALA A 239 -13.18 -21.80 -40.19
CA ALA A 239 -12.46 -23.07 -40.40
C ALA A 239 -13.30 -24.30 -40.01
N SER A 240 -14.11 -24.19 -38.96
CA SER A 240 -14.99 -25.28 -38.51
C SER A 240 -16.23 -25.50 -39.37
N THR A 241 -16.63 -24.54 -40.20
CA THR A 241 -17.77 -24.71 -41.13
C THR A 241 -17.37 -25.25 -42.50
N SER A 242 -16.09 -25.18 -42.88
CA SER A 242 -15.60 -25.71 -44.16
C SER A 242 -15.29 -27.21 -44.15
N GLU A 243 -15.25 -27.85 -42.97
CA GLU A 243 -14.96 -29.28 -42.80
C GLU A 243 -16.20 -30.16 -42.56
N SER A 244 -17.42 -29.61 -42.68
CA SER A 244 -18.70 -30.33 -42.50
C SER A 244 -19.51 -30.47 -43.79
#